data_AF-A0A6L6C1Q3-F1
#
_entry.id   AF-A0A6L6C1Q3-F1
#
_cell.length_a   1.000
_cell.length_b   1.000
_cell.length_c   1.000
_cell.angle_alpha   90.00
_cell.angle_beta   90.00
_cell.angle_gamma   90.00
#
_symmetry.space_group_name_H-M   'P 1'
#
loop_
_entity.id
_entity.type
_entity.pdbx_description
1 polymer ?
#
loop_
_entity_poly.entity_id
_entity_poly.type
_entity_poly.pdbx_seq_one_letter_code
_entity_poly.pdbx_strand_id
1 'polypeptide(L)'
;MMMLATGVQNGIPDPGTLVVILTPIVNFLSITFGVTCIGLLFSISFLHLESNGFLRKSAISNLKWITGFAICWAISESLVILLTLSNLLAEPITSTFDFTTIRSYLSQTGLGKVQLMQVVLALTIAIVAPIVRNIRATITLLLIGIIGIITPIFQSHGSQSGLHGLAIGSLIFHVLGISIWVGGLISLFFMAEEVRFIALPRFSSVALWAALIVTASGATNAWTRLNFISAWSSKYAYIVIAKIVLTAVLIGFGYKQRKFILNNLTGSTKMVRLILNELLIMLVATALGAWLARSAPPLVNGVEPNVDRSLSITGIQMPAAPTLSNLLWGYEADGIFIGLLVVATLLYIRGVVILHKVGVKWPVGRTISFALGIASIDYATSGGLGLYSHFAFSFHMIAHMILGMVAPIGIILGAPITLALRTFPSGRDENERGMKGLLVAILHSKPLALLTHPIVALAFFDGSLFIMYFTSLFGNLMTGHSGHLLMNIHFILAGMLFFHVIVGIDPNPRKVPHLVRIIVLFAAMS
;
A
#
# COMPACT_ATOMS: atom_id res chain seq x y z
N MET A 1 19.07 16.76 12.48
CA MET A 1 20.16 17.48 13.18
C MET A 1 21.54 17.01 12.74
N MET A 2 21.77 15.71 12.45
CA MET A 2 23.09 15.23 12.02
C MET A 2 23.41 15.46 10.52
N MET A 3 22.44 15.41 9.59
CA MET A 3 22.69 15.81 8.18
C MET A 3 22.95 17.32 8.00
N LEU A 4 22.40 18.15 8.89
CA LEU A 4 22.68 19.59 8.92
C LEU A 4 24.08 19.86 9.49
N ALA A 5 24.51 19.06 10.47
CA ALA A 5 25.86 19.15 11.03
C ALA A 5 26.95 18.76 10.01
N THR A 6 26.67 17.83 9.09
CA THR A 6 27.62 17.45 8.02
C THR A 6 27.66 18.46 6.87
N GLY A 7 26.53 19.12 6.54
CA GLY A 7 26.49 20.16 5.50
C GLY A 7 27.32 21.40 5.86
N VAL A 8 27.21 21.87 7.10
CA VAL A 8 28.02 22.98 7.63
C VAL A 8 29.50 22.58 7.76
N GLN A 9 29.81 21.32 8.09
CA GLN A 9 31.19 20.80 8.07
C GLN A 9 31.80 20.74 6.65
N ASN A 10 30.97 20.71 5.60
CA ASN A 10 31.40 20.64 4.20
C ASN A 10 31.31 21.99 3.46
N GLY A 11 31.05 23.11 4.15
CA GLY A 11 31.01 24.45 3.54
C GLY A 11 29.72 24.79 2.77
N ILE A 12 28.66 23.99 2.90
CA ILE A 12 27.36 24.27 2.29
C ILE A 12 26.58 25.22 3.22
N PRO A 13 25.96 26.30 2.71
CA PRO A 13 25.10 27.19 3.50
C PRO A 13 23.95 26.44 4.21
N ASP A 14 23.47 26.97 5.34
CA ASP A 14 22.32 26.39 6.07
C ASP A 14 21.03 27.12 5.65
N PRO A 15 19.92 26.42 5.36
CA PRO A 15 18.62 27.05 5.03
C PRO A 15 18.02 27.91 6.17
N GLY A 16 18.67 27.93 7.34
CA GLY A 16 18.31 28.74 8.49
C GLY A 16 17.49 27.97 9.53
N THR A 17 17.61 28.40 10.79
CA THR A 17 16.99 27.76 11.97
C THR A 17 15.49 27.52 11.81
N LEU A 18 14.77 28.45 11.18
CA LEU A 18 13.33 28.34 10.96
C LEU A 18 12.97 27.12 10.11
N VAL A 19 13.68 26.90 9.00
CA VAL A 19 13.45 25.76 8.10
C VAL A 19 13.78 24.46 8.80
N VAL A 20 14.87 24.43 9.56
CA VAL A 20 15.30 23.26 10.35
C VAL A 20 14.25 22.83 11.36
N ILE A 21 13.62 23.78 12.07
CA ILE A 21 12.59 23.52 13.09
C ILE A 21 11.24 23.17 12.45
N LEU A 22 10.84 23.88 11.38
CA LEU A 22 9.54 23.67 10.75
C LEU A 22 9.46 22.37 9.94
N THR A 23 10.54 21.98 9.26
CA THR A 23 10.56 20.77 8.43
C THR A 23 10.02 19.51 9.15
N PRO A 24 10.49 19.11 10.34
CA PRO A 24 9.94 17.93 11.03
C PRO A 24 8.46 18.09 11.39
N ILE A 25 8.06 19.28 11.84
CA ILE A 25 6.71 19.55 12.31
C ILE A 25 5.73 19.47 11.15
N VAL A 26 6.02 20.14 10.04
CA VAL A 26 5.15 20.18 8.87
C VAL A 26 5.05 18.82 8.20
N ASN A 27 6.15 18.05 8.11
CA ASN A 27 6.11 16.67 7.63
C ASN A 27 5.22 15.79 8.50
N PHE A 28 5.35 15.89 9.83
CA PHE A 28 4.50 15.14 10.76
C PHE A 28 3.02 15.53 10.61
N LEU A 29 2.72 16.82 10.44
CA LEU A 29 1.36 17.30 10.19
C LEU A 29 0.80 16.77 8.86
N SER A 30 1.58 16.82 7.76
CA SER A 30 1.15 16.27 6.46
C SER A 30 0.79 14.80 6.56
N ILE A 31 1.66 13.98 7.17
CA ILE A 31 1.39 12.55 7.38
C ILE A 31 0.15 12.36 8.26
N THR A 32 0.01 13.11 9.34
CA THR A 32 -1.12 12.99 10.28
C THR A 32 -2.45 13.35 9.62
N PHE A 33 -2.49 14.44 8.85
CA PHE A 33 -3.69 14.86 8.13
C PHE A 33 -4.06 13.87 7.01
N GLY A 34 -3.07 13.36 6.26
CA GLY A 34 -3.29 12.31 5.26
C GLY A 34 -3.80 11.01 5.86
N VAL A 35 -3.16 10.50 6.93
CA VAL A 35 -3.60 9.31 7.68
C VAL A 35 -5.01 9.48 8.22
N THR A 36 -5.33 10.65 8.77
CA THR A 36 -6.67 10.94 9.32
C THR A 36 -7.72 11.00 8.21
N CYS A 37 -7.41 11.65 7.09
CA CYS A 37 -8.28 11.72 5.92
C CYS A 37 -8.62 10.32 5.38
N ILE A 38 -7.60 9.47 5.19
CA ILE A 38 -7.75 8.08 4.75
C ILE A 38 -8.54 7.26 5.77
N GLY A 39 -8.27 7.44 7.06
CA GLY A 39 -8.99 6.79 8.15
C GLY A 39 -10.48 7.12 8.17
N LEU A 40 -10.85 8.39 7.95
CA LEU A 40 -12.24 8.83 7.82
C LEU A 40 -12.90 8.27 6.56
N LEU A 41 -12.20 8.23 5.42
CA LEU A 41 -12.69 7.62 4.18
C LEU A 41 -12.92 6.10 4.33
N PHE A 42 -11.98 5.41 4.98
CA PHE A 42 -12.09 3.99 5.33
C PHE A 42 -13.30 3.75 6.23
N SER A 43 -13.46 4.59 7.25
CA SER A 43 -14.56 4.53 8.19
C SER A 43 -15.93 4.72 7.53
N ILE A 44 -16.10 5.72 6.68
CA ILE A 44 -17.36 5.92 5.95
C ILE A 44 -17.64 4.74 5.00
N SER A 45 -16.59 4.18 4.39
CA SER A 45 -16.73 3.11 3.40
C SER A 45 -17.06 1.75 4.00
N PHE A 46 -16.59 1.45 5.23
CA PHE A 46 -16.68 0.09 5.79
C PHE A 46 -17.20 0.00 7.23
N LEU A 47 -17.17 1.09 8.00
CA LEU A 47 -17.58 1.11 9.41
C LEU A 47 -18.93 1.78 9.62
N HIS A 48 -19.27 2.84 8.89
CA HIS A 48 -20.61 3.42 8.90
C HIS A 48 -21.63 2.46 8.27
N LEU A 49 -22.90 2.60 8.65
CA LEU A 49 -24.02 1.88 8.04
C LEU A 49 -24.44 2.56 6.73
N GLU A 50 -24.68 1.76 5.71
CA GLU A 50 -25.27 2.16 4.44
C GLU A 50 -26.71 1.68 4.29
N SER A 51 -27.44 2.23 3.33
CA SER A 51 -28.72 1.67 2.85
C SER A 51 -28.62 1.42 1.34
N ASN A 52 -28.66 0.17 0.92
CA ASN A 52 -28.60 -0.24 -0.50
C ASN A 52 -27.41 0.35 -1.28
N GLY A 53 -26.27 0.58 -0.62
CA GLY A 53 -25.08 1.19 -1.21
C GLY A 53 -25.00 2.71 -1.13
N PHE A 54 -26.01 3.37 -0.55
CA PHE A 54 -26.05 4.81 -0.30
C PHE A 54 -25.70 5.14 1.15
N LEU A 55 -25.06 6.30 1.34
CA LEU A 55 -24.65 6.77 2.66
C LEU A 55 -25.87 7.19 3.49
N ARG A 56 -25.91 6.79 4.77
CA ARG A 56 -26.91 7.28 5.73
C ARG A 56 -26.53 8.68 6.24
N LYS A 57 -27.48 9.36 6.91
CA LYS A 57 -27.29 10.72 7.45
C LYS A 57 -26.02 10.86 8.31
N SER A 58 -25.71 9.89 9.15
CA SER A 58 -24.51 9.89 10.01
C SER A 58 -23.19 9.82 9.24
N ALA A 59 -23.17 9.13 8.10
CA ALA A 59 -22.01 9.12 7.21
C ALA A 59 -21.89 10.46 6.46
N ILE A 60 -23.02 10.98 5.96
CA ILE A 60 -23.06 12.26 5.25
C ILE A 60 -22.57 13.41 6.13
N SER A 61 -22.98 13.45 7.41
CA SER A 61 -22.54 14.49 8.36
C SER A 61 -21.02 14.47 8.62
N ASN A 62 -20.36 13.34 8.35
CA ASN A 62 -18.92 13.18 8.57
C ASN A 62 -18.07 13.52 7.33
N LEU A 63 -18.69 13.71 6.15
CA LEU A 63 -17.97 14.13 4.93
C LEU A 63 -17.25 15.48 5.11
N LYS A 64 -17.80 16.39 5.92
CA LYS A 64 -17.16 17.69 6.23
C LYS A 64 -15.78 17.53 6.89
N TRP A 65 -15.60 16.49 7.71
CA TRP A 65 -14.33 16.21 8.37
C TRP A 65 -13.29 15.71 7.36
N ILE A 66 -13.71 14.87 6.41
CA ILE A 66 -12.85 14.45 5.29
C ILE A 66 -12.37 15.67 4.51
N THR A 67 -13.29 16.57 4.15
CA THR A 67 -12.94 17.82 3.45
C THR A 67 -11.96 18.66 4.24
N GLY A 68 -12.22 18.90 5.54
CA GLY A 68 -11.32 19.67 6.40
C GLY A 68 -9.91 19.08 6.46
N PHE A 69 -9.79 17.78 6.74
CA PHE A 69 -8.49 17.11 6.80
C PHE A 69 -7.80 17.01 5.44
N ALA A 70 -8.53 16.87 4.34
CA ALA A 70 -7.97 16.88 3.00
C ALA A 70 -7.40 18.27 2.63
N ILE A 71 -8.07 19.36 3.05
CA ILE A 71 -7.55 20.74 2.90
C ILE A 71 -6.28 20.91 3.75
N CYS A 72 -6.32 20.51 5.03
CA CYS A 72 -5.15 20.58 5.90
C CYS A 72 -3.97 19.76 5.34
N TRP A 73 -4.26 18.59 4.75
CA TRP A 73 -3.25 17.78 4.07
C TRP A 73 -2.65 18.49 2.86
N ALA A 74 -3.47 19.06 1.97
CA ALA A 74 -2.99 19.83 0.82
C ALA A 74 -2.15 21.05 1.23
N ILE A 75 -2.57 21.80 2.25
CA ILE A 75 -1.84 22.97 2.77
C ILE A 75 -0.49 22.55 3.38
N SER A 76 -0.50 21.54 4.24
CA SER A 76 0.74 21.06 4.87
C SER A 76 1.71 20.48 3.84
N GLU A 77 1.23 19.74 2.84
CA GLU A 77 2.08 19.22 1.77
C GLU A 77 2.64 20.34 0.87
N SER A 78 1.85 21.39 0.60
CA SER A 78 2.35 22.58 -0.10
C SER A 78 3.48 23.26 0.70
N LEU A 79 3.38 23.28 2.03
CA LEU A 79 4.45 23.79 2.90
C LEU A 79 5.65 22.82 2.95
N VAL A 80 5.44 21.50 2.88
CA VAL A 80 6.53 20.52 2.73
C VAL A 80 7.32 20.79 1.45
N ILE A 81 6.66 21.10 0.33
CA ILE A 81 7.33 21.46 -0.95
C ILE A 81 8.27 22.65 -0.75
N LEU A 82 7.78 23.75 -0.14
CA LEU A 82 8.58 24.96 0.10
C LEU A 82 9.78 24.68 1.03
N LEU A 83 9.56 23.94 2.12
CA LEU A 83 10.63 23.57 3.04
C LEU A 83 11.64 22.62 2.39
N THR A 84 11.19 21.71 1.52
CA THR A 84 12.07 20.81 0.77
C THR A 84 12.95 21.59 -0.19
N LEU A 85 12.37 22.53 -0.94
CA LEU A 85 13.09 23.44 -1.83
C LEU A 85 14.17 24.23 -1.10
N SER A 86 13.83 24.82 0.06
CA SER A 86 14.79 25.58 0.87
C SER A 86 15.95 24.70 1.34
N ASN A 87 15.67 23.47 1.81
CA ASN A 87 16.72 22.52 2.19
C ASN A 87 17.59 22.09 0.99
N LEU A 88 17.00 21.91 -0.20
CA LEU A 88 17.72 21.49 -1.40
C LEU A 88 18.63 22.59 -1.96
N LEU A 89 18.17 23.84 -1.90
CA LEU A 89 18.92 25.00 -2.38
C LEU A 89 19.92 25.53 -1.36
N ALA A 90 19.84 25.06 -0.10
CA ALA A 90 20.62 25.60 1.01
C ALA A 90 20.40 27.12 1.23
N GLU A 91 19.20 27.61 0.91
CA GLU A 91 18.86 29.04 0.94
C GLU A 91 17.68 29.30 1.89
N PRO A 92 17.54 30.53 2.44
CA PRO A 92 16.40 30.89 3.29
C PRO A 92 15.06 30.67 2.60
N ILE A 93 14.00 30.40 3.37
CA ILE A 93 12.65 30.11 2.82
C ILE A 93 12.12 31.20 1.88
N THR A 94 12.56 32.45 2.01
CA THR A 94 12.16 33.57 1.14
C THR A 94 12.59 33.37 -0.31
N SER A 95 13.73 32.71 -0.55
CA SER A 95 14.20 32.37 -1.90
C SER A 95 13.29 31.37 -2.62
N THR A 96 12.54 30.56 -1.87
CA THR A 96 11.70 29.51 -2.43
C THR A 96 10.39 30.01 -3.05
N PHE A 97 10.01 31.26 -2.81
CA PHE A 97 8.82 31.86 -3.40
C PHE A 97 9.00 32.29 -4.87
N ASP A 98 10.21 32.11 -5.42
CA ASP A 98 10.44 32.30 -6.85
C ASP A 98 9.66 31.25 -7.67
N PHE A 99 8.79 31.74 -8.56
CA PHE A 99 7.93 30.90 -9.39
C PHE A 99 8.73 30.00 -10.34
N THR A 100 9.88 30.49 -10.84
CA THR A 100 10.74 29.72 -11.76
C THR A 100 11.32 28.51 -11.03
N THR A 101 11.81 28.71 -9.81
CA THR A 101 12.32 27.68 -8.92
C THR A 101 11.26 26.62 -8.58
N ILE A 102 10.07 27.05 -8.14
CA ILE A 102 8.96 26.14 -7.83
C ILE A 102 8.58 25.32 -9.08
N ARG A 103 8.37 25.99 -10.22
CA ARG A 103 7.99 25.33 -11.46
C ARG A 103 9.05 24.33 -11.92
N SER A 104 10.33 24.71 -11.85
CA SER A 104 11.44 23.83 -12.21
C SER A 104 11.44 22.58 -11.34
N TYR A 105 11.36 22.73 -10.02
CA TYR A 105 11.31 21.61 -9.08
C TYR A 105 10.14 20.67 -9.34
N LEU A 106 8.92 21.20 -9.44
CA LEU A 106 7.71 20.40 -9.61
C LEU A 106 7.61 19.71 -10.98
N SER A 107 8.27 20.25 -12.02
CA SER A 107 8.19 19.71 -13.39
C SER A 107 9.39 18.86 -13.80
N GLN A 108 10.57 19.08 -13.21
CA GLN A 108 11.80 18.42 -13.63
C GLN A 108 12.27 17.34 -12.66
N THR A 109 11.95 17.44 -11.36
CA THR A 109 12.39 16.46 -10.36
C THR A 109 11.36 15.36 -10.10
N GLY A 110 11.83 14.14 -9.83
CA GLY A 110 10.95 13.02 -9.46
C GLY A 110 10.18 13.28 -8.16
N LEU A 111 10.88 13.79 -7.14
CA LEU A 111 10.28 14.14 -5.84
C LEU A 111 9.23 15.24 -5.97
N GLY A 112 9.53 16.33 -6.69
CA GLY A 112 8.60 17.44 -6.89
C GLY A 112 7.32 17.03 -7.63
N LYS A 113 7.42 16.18 -8.66
CA LYS A 113 6.25 15.64 -9.37
C LYS A 113 5.33 14.86 -8.44
N VAL A 114 5.91 14.04 -7.57
CA VAL A 114 5.17 13.19 -6.65
C VAL A 114 4.52 13.99 -5.52
N GLN A 115 5.22 14.99 -4.96
CA GLN A 115 4.63 15.91 -3.98
C GLN A 115 3.51 16.76 -4.59
N LEU A 116 3.67 17.25 -5.83
CA LEU A 116 2.61 17.94 -6.55
C LEU A 116 1.39 17.02 -6.73
N MET A 117 1.61 15.78 -7.14
CA MET A 117 0.54 14.79 -7.27
C MET A 117 -0.19 14.59 -5.94
N GLN A 118 0.53 14.52 -4.82
CA GLN A 118 -0.08 14.40 -3.49
C GLN A 118 -0.97 15.60 -3.14
N VAL A 119 -0.53 16.83 -3.42
CA VAL A 119 -1.36 18.05 -3.27
C VAL A 119 -2.62 17.97 -4.13
N VAL A 120 -2.48 17.62 -5.41
CA VAL A 120 -3.60 17.53 -6.35
C VAL A 120 -4.63 16.48 -5.92
N LEU A 121 -4.18 15.31 -5.46
CA LEU A 121 -5.07 14.24 -4.99
C LEU A 121 -5.78 14.64 -3.68
N ALA A 122 -5.08 15.29 -2.75
CA ALA A 122 -5.69 15.83 -1.53
C ALA A 122 -6.77 16.88 -1.85
N LEU A 123 -6.49 17.82 -2.77
CA LEU A 123 -7.49 18.80 -3.23
C LEU A 123 -8.67 18.14 -3.94
N THR A 124 -8.42 17.11 -4.75
CA THR A 124 -9.48 16.33 -5.40
C THR A 124 -10.42 15.71 -4.36
N ILE A 125 -9.87 15.10 -3.29
CA ILE A 125 -10.68 14.58 -2.19
C ILE A 125 -11.47 15.70 -1.52
N ALA A 126 -10.84 16.84 -1.23
CA ALA A 126 -11.49 17.98 -0.59
C ALA A 126 -12.70 18.50 -1.38
N ILE A 127 -12.57 18.60 -2.70
CA ILE A 127 -13.60 19.11 -3.62
C ILE A 127 -14.72 18.09 -3.82
N VAL A 128 -14.39 16.80 -3.97
CA VAL A 128 -15.37 15.77 -4.32
C VAL A 128 -16.10 15.21 -3.09
N ALA A 129 -15.46 15.13 -1.92
CA ALA A 129 -16.07 14.53 -0.72
C ALA A 129 -17.46 15.10 -0.37
N PRO A 130 -17.72 16.43 -0.40
CA PRO A 130 -19.03 17.01 -0.04
C PRO A 130 -20.21 16.56 -0.90
N ILE A 131 -19.96 16.18 -2.17
CA ILE A 131 -20.99 15.79 -3.13
C ILE A 131 -21.24 14.27 -3.16
N VAL A 132 -20.42 13.47 -2.48
CA VAL A 132 -20.56 12.01 -2.47
C VAL A 132 -21.80 11.57 -1.68
N ARG A 133 -22.55 10.62 -2.25
CA ARG A 133 -23.76 10.04 -1.63
C ARG A 133 -23.78 8.52 -1.59
N ASN A 134 -22.81 7.84 -2.21
CA ASN A 134 -22.77 6.39 -2.31
C ASN A 134 -21.39 5.84 -1.87
N ILE A 135 -21.37 4.59 -1.43
CA ILE A 135 -20.15 3.93 -0.92
C ILE A 135 -19.10 3.74 -2.01
N ARG A 136 -19.52 3.48 -3.26
CA ARG A 136 -18.56 3.26 -4.35
C ARG A 136 -17.67 4.49 -4.54
N ALA A 137 -18.26 5.68 -4.51
CA ALA A 137 -17.52 6.92 -4.60
C ALA A 137 -16.62 7.17 -3.37
N THR A 138 -17.03 6.79 -2.15
CA THR A 138 -16.14 6.91 -0.98
C THR A 138 -14.96 5.93 -1.05
N ILE A 139 -15.18 4.72 -1.58
CA ILE A 139 -14.11 3.76 -1.86
C ILE A 139 -13.17 4.30 -2.95
N THR A 140 -13.69 4.93 -4.00
CA THR A 140 -12.84 5.58 -5.01
C THR A 140 -11.97 6.68 -4.38
N LEU A 141 -12.54 7.55 -3.54
CA LEU A 141 -11.78 8.56 -2.81
C LEU A 141 -10.75 7.95 -1.84
N LEU A 142 -11.09 6.84 -1.19
CA LEU A 142 -10.16 6.08 -0.34
C LEU A 142 -8.95 5.60 -1.15
N LEU A 143 -9.18 5.02 -2.33
CA LEU A 143 -8.10 4.58 -3.23
C LEU A 143 -7.24 5.75 -3.70
N ILE A 144 -7.85 6.89 -4.04
CA ILE A 144 -7.14 8.13 -4.38
C ILE A 144 -6.26 8.59 -3.21
N GLY A 145 -6.78 8.57 -1.98
CA GLY A 145 -6.02 8.93 -0.78
C GLY A 145 -4.85 7.98 -0.51
N ILE A 146 -5.07 6.67 -0.68
CA ILE A 146 -4.02 5.64 -0.57
C ILE A 146 -2.91 5.88 -1.61
N ILE A 147 -3.27 6.15 -2.86
CA ILE A 147 -2.30 6.49 -3.92
C ILE A 147 -1.51 7.74 -3.50
N GLY A 148 -2.20 8.79 -3.02
CA GLY A 148 -1.56 10.04 -2.59
C GLY A 148 -0.53 9.85 -1.48
N ILE A 149 -0.82 9.03 -0.47
CA ILE A 149 0.10 8.83 0.67
C ILE A 149 1.25 7.85 0.37
N ILE A 150 1.06 6.92 -0.56
CA ILE A 150 2.07 5.92 -0.93
C ILE A 150 3.09 6.47 -1.92
N THR A 151 2.66 7.29 -2.88
CA THR A 151 3.51 7.67 -4.02
C THR A 151 4.87 8.27 -3.60
N PRO A 152 4.96 9.16 -2.59
CA PRO A 152 6.25 9.70 -2.12
C PRO A 152 7.25 8.65 -1.63
N ILE A 153 6.77 7.48 -1.18
CA ILE A 153 7.63 6.40 -0.66
C ILE A 153 8.56 5.87 -1.75
N PHE A 154 8.11 5.85 -3.00
CA PHE A 154 8.93 5.42 -4.14
C PHE A 154 10.12 6.35 -4.43
N GLN A 155 10.10 7.57 -3.89
CA GLN A 155 11.19 8.54 -4.02
C GLN A 155 12.10 8.57 -2.78
N SER A 156 11.86 7.69 -1.79
CA SER A 156 12.68 7.66 -0.57
C SER A 156 14.06 7.03 -0.85
N HIS A 157 15.13 7.74 -0.45
CA HIS A 157 16.53 7.39 -0.72
C HIS A 157 17.07 6.20 0.13
N GLY A 158 16.28 5.14 0.30
CA GLY A 158 16.68 3.96 1.08
C GLY A 158 17.78 3.09 0.44
N SER A 159 18.48 3.56 -0.59
CA SER A 159 19.34 2.78 -1.50
C SER A 159 20.73 2.42 -0.95
N GLN A 160 21.11 2.88 0.24
CA GLN A 160 22.47 2.63 0.76
C GLN A 160 22.71 1.20 1.26
N SER A 161 21.67 0.38 1.53
CA SER A 161 21.83 -0.94 2.15
C SER A 161 21.72 -2.15 1.20
N GLY A 162 21.52 -1.94 -0.10
CA GLY A 162 21.41 -3.03 -1.09
C GLY A 162 20.13 -3.89 -1.03
N LEU A 163 19.21 -3.58 -0.10
CA LEU A 163 17.90 -4.26 0.08
C LEU A 163 16.74 -3.31 -0.24
N HIS A 164 16.85 -2.60 -1.36
CA HIS A 164 15.99 -1.47 -1.69
C HIS A 164 14.51 -1.88 -1.86
N GLY A 165 14.26 -2.98 -2.58
CA GLY A 165 12.91 -3.49 -2.84
C GLY A 165 12.18 -3.88 -1.54
N LEU A 166 12.87 -4.59 -0.64
CA LEU A 166 12.33 -4.97 0.66
C LEU A 166 12.02 -3.75 1.53
N ALA A 167 12.91 -2.75 1.54
CA ALA A 167 12.75 -1.54 2.36
C ALA A 167 11.58 -0.65 1.89
N ILE A 168 11.45 -0.43 0.58
CA ILE A 168 10.31 0.33 0.01
C ILE A 168 9.02 -0.42 0.26
N GLY A 169 8.97 -1.71 -0.09
CA GLY A 169 7.76 -2.50 0.05
C GLY A 169 7.26 -2.61 1.48
N SER A 170 8.17 -2.87 2.43
CA SER A 170 7.79 -2.89 3.85
C SER A 170 7.28 -1.52 4.31
N LEU A 171 7.87 -0.41 3.86
CA LEU A 171 7.40 0.92 4.23
C LEU A 171 6.00 1.24 3.67
N ILE A 172 5.68 0.78 2.45
CA ILE A 172 4.32 0.90 1.87
C ILE A 172 3.28 0.21 2.76
N PHE A 173 3.53 -1.06 3.13
CA PHE A 173 2.64 -1.78 4.03
C PHE A 173 2.56 -1.16 5.42
N HIS A 174 3.66 -0.59 5.91
CA HIS A 174 3.69 0.12 7.19
C HIS A 174 2.77 1.36 7.17
N VAL A 175 2.89 2.20 6.14
CA VAL A 175 2.07 3.41 5.99
C VAL A 175 0.60 3.04 5.78
N LEU A 176 0.29 2.07 4.92
CA LEU A 176 -1.07 1.55 4.74
C LEU A 176 -1.68 1.06 6.07
N GLY A 177 -0.91 0.28 6.82
CA GLY A 177 -1.33 -0.25 8.11
C GLY A 177 -1.60 0.86 9.13
N ILE A 178 -0.73 1.88 9.21
CA ILE A 178 -0.93 3.04 10.09
C ILE A 178 -2.14 3.88 9.63
N SER A 179 -2.34 4.08 8.33
CA SER A 179 -3.49 4.80 7.79
C SER A 179 -4.82 4.16 8.20
N ILE A 180 -4.90 2.83 8.17
CA ILE A 180 -6.10 2.10 8.62
C ILE A 180 -6.19 2.06 10.15
N TRP A 181 -5.08 1.80 10.85
CA TRP A 181 -5.10 1.62 12.30
C TRP A 181 -5.26 2.93 13.06
N VAL A 182 -4.32 3.87 12.89
CA VAL A 182 -4.34 5.17 13.59
C VAL A 182 -5.45 6.04 13.02
N GLY A 183 -5.55 6.14 11.68
CA GLY A 183 -6.61 6.92 11.04
C GLY A 183 -8.01 6.38 11.36
N GLY A 184 -8.18 5.05 11.38
CA GLY A 184 -9.44 4.43 11.77
C GLY A 184 -9.80 4.69 13.23
N LEU A 185 -8.84 4.66 14.16
CA LEU A 185 -9.08 4.99 15.56
C LEU A 185 -9.49 6.46 15.74
N ILE A 186 -8.79 7.38 15.06
CA ILE A 186 -9.15 8.81 15.01
C ILE A 186 -10.58 8.98 14.48
N SER A 187 -10.95 8.25 13.43
CA SER A 187 -12.28 8.36 12.81
C SER A 187 -13.43 8.06 13.79
N LEU A 188 -13.21 7.19 14.79
CA LEU A 188 -14.24 6.85 15.78
C LEU A 188 -14.65 8.06 16.62
N PHE A 189 -13.77 9.03 16.85
CA PHE A 189 -14.09 10.25 17.61
C PHE A 189 -15.13 11.12 16.91
N PHE A 190 -15.13 11.11 15.57
CA PHE A 190 -16.06 11.89 14.77
C PHE A 190 -17.40 11.18 14.55
N MET A 191 -17.53 9.92 14.98
CA MET A 191 -18.81 9.20 14.95
C MET A 191 -19.69 9.59 16.14
N ALA A 192 -21.01 9.68 15.88
CA ALA A 192 -22.01 9.65 16.93
C ALA A 192 -21.90 8.36 17.76
N GLU A 193 -22.26 8.41 19.03
CA GLU A 193 -22.08 7.32 20.00
C GLU A 193 -22.72 6.00 19.55
N GLU A 194 -23.97 6.07 19.09
CA GLU A 194 -24.72 4.94 18.53
C GLU A 194 -24.03 4.27 17.34
N VAL A 195 -23.42 5.05 16.45
CA VAL A 195 -22.72 4.53 15.27
C VAL A 195 -21.37 3.93 15.67
N ARG A 196 -20.67 4.61 16.59
CA ARG A 196 -19.39 4.14 17.14
C ARG A 196 -19.53 2.77 17.78
N PHE A 197 -20.63 2.54 18.51
CA PHE A 197 -20.93 1.24 19.13
C PHE A 197 -20.97 0.11 18.10
N ILE A 198 -21.66 0.34 16.97
CA ILE A 198 -21.82 -0.66 15.91
C ILE A 198 -20.51 -0.85 15.13
N ALA A 199 -19.73 0.23 14.96
CA ALA A 199 -18.46 0.21 14.24
C ALA A 199 -17.34 -0.51 15.00
N LEU A 200 -17.32 -0.40 16.33
CA LEU A 200 -16.17 -0.78 17.17
C LEU A 200 -15.77 -2.27 17.05
N PRO A 201 -16.67 -3.27 17.08
CA PRO A 201 -16.26 -4.67 16.94
C PRO A 201 -15.61 -4.97 15.58
N ARG A 202 -16.16 -4.39 14.50
CA ARG A 202 -15.59 -4.51 13.14
C ARG A 202 -14.23 -3.85 13.08
N PHE A 203 -14.12 -2.62 13.57
CA PHE A 203 -12.87 -1.89 13.60
C PHE A 203 -11.80 -2.61 14.42
N SER A 204 -12.13 -3.18 15.59
CA SER A 204 -11.16 -3.90 16.43
C SER A 204 -10.55 -5.13 15.73
N SER A 205 -11.34 -5.82 14.91
CA SER A 205 -10.86 -6.92 14.07
C SER A 205 -9.91 -6.41 12.98
N VAL A 206 -10.28 -5.35 12.26
CA VAL A 206 -9.42 -4.74 11.22
C VAL A 206 -8.14 -4.17 11.82
N ALA A 207 -8.23 -3.49 12.97
CA ALA A 207 -7.11 -2.94 13.71
C ALA A 207 -6.12 -4.03 14.16
N LEU A 208 -6.56 -5.28 14.41
CA LEU A 208 -5.64 -6.40 14.65
C LEU A 208 -4.75 -6.67 13.44
N TRP A 209 -5.37 -6.80 12.27
CA TRP A 209 -4.66 -7.06 11.02
C TRP A 209 -3.72 -5.91 10.69
N ALA A 210 -4.19 -4.67 10.84
CA ALA A 210 -3.37 -3.49 10.64
C ALA A 210 -2.19 -3.45 11.62
N ALA A 211 -2.40 -3.72 12.91
CA ALA A 211 -1.31 -3.79 13.90
C ALA A 211 -0.27 -4.88 13.58
N LEU A 212 -0.72 -6.07 13.15
CA LEU A 212 0.19 -7.13 12.70
C LEU A 212 1.01 -6.71 11.47
N ILE A 213 0.36 -6.10 10.47
CA ILE A 213 1.02 -5.58 9.28
C ILE A 213 2.04 -4.50 9.65
N VAL A 214 1.67 -3.53 10.49
CA VAL A 214 2.57 -2.45 10.95
C VAL A 214 3.75 -3.01 11.72
N THR A 215 3.52 -3.99 12.59
CA THR A 215 4.59 -4.61 13.39
C THR A 215 5.55 -5.41 12.52
N ALA A 216 5.03 -6.28 11.66
CA ALA A 216 5.85 -7.09 10.75
C ALA A 216 6.65 -6.21 9.78
N SER A 217 5.98 -5.26 9.13
CA SER A 217 6.63 -4.34 8.21
C SER A 217 7.64 -3.40 8.89
N GLY A 218 7.37 -2.97 10.12
CA GLY A 218 8.30 -2.19 10.93
C GLY A 218 9.53 -3.00 11.36
N ALA A 219 9.35 -4.27 11.72
CA ALA A 219 10.45 -5.19 12.03
C ALA A 219 11.33 -5.44 10.79
N THR A 220 10.73 -5.70 9.63
CA THR A 220 11.44 -5.82 8.35
C THR A 220 12.24 -4.55 8.04
N ASN A 221 11.62 -3.37 8.19
CA ASN A 221 12.27 -2.09 7.90
C ASN A 221 13.39 -1.74 8.91
N ALA A 222 13.30 -2.23 10.14
CA ALA A 222 14.39 -2.15 11.11
C ALA A 222 15.52 -3.12 10.75
N TRP A 223 15.18 -4.35 10.35
CA TRP A 223 16.15 -5.37 9.93
C TRP A 223 17.01 -4.91 8.75
N THR A 224 16.41 -4.25 7.74
CA THR A 224 17.17 -3.74 6.58
C THR A 224 18.23 -2.68 6.93
N ARG A 225 18.26 -2.19 8.18
CA ARG A 225 19.19 -1.16 8.67
C ARG A 225 19.97 -1.54 9.93
N LEU A 226 19.52 -2.56 10.67
CA LEU A 226 20.12 -3.02 11.94
C LEU A 226 20.57 -4.48 11.88
N ASN A 227 20.93 -4.99 10.70
CA ASN A 227 21.36 -6.38 10.49
C ASN A 227 22.86 -6.64 10.80
N PHE A 228 23.57 -5.72 11.46
CA PHE A 228 24.98 -5.87 11.83
C PHE A 228 25.26 -5.34 13.24
N ILE A 229 26.32 -5.84 13.89
CA ILE A 229 26.51 -5.69 15.34
C ILE A 229 26.76 -4.23 15.78
N SER A 230 27.55 -3.46 15.02
CA SER A 230 27.85 -2.05 15.33
C SER A 230 26.64 -1.12 15.13
N ALA A 231 25.58 -1.58 14.45
CA ALA A 231 24.35 -0.82 14.29
C ALA A 231 23.62 -0.61 15.63
N TRP A 232 23.74 -1.55 16.56
CA TRP A 232 22.97 -1.58 17.80
C TRP A 232 23.37 -0.52 18.84
N SER A 233 24.58 0.04 18.72
CA SER A 233 25.04 1.16 19.55
C SER A 233 24.66 2.54 18.98
N SER A 234 23.94 2.59 17.87
CA SER A 234 23.58 3.85 17.20
C SER A 234 22.37 4.54 17.83
N LYS A 235 22.28 5.87 17.68
CA LYS A 235 21.06 6.65 18.00
C LYS A 235 19.83 6.11 17.25
N TYR A 236 20.03 5.58 16.05
CA TYR A 236 19.00 4.95 15.24
C TYR A 236 18.39 3.73 15.96
N ALA A 237 19.23 2.84 16.51
CA ALA A 237 18.79 1.65 17.22
C ALA A 237 17.96 1.99 18.47
N TYR A 238 18.33 3.01 19.24
CA TYR A 238 17.55 3.42 20.42
C TYR A 238 16.13 3.88 20.07
N ILE A 239 15.96 4.62 18.96
CA ILE A 239 14.62 5.03 18.49
C ILE A 239 13.82 3.81 18.04
N VAL A 240 14.45 2.84 17.37
CA VAL A 240 13.80 1.57 16.98
C VAL A 240 13.35 0.78 18.21
N ILE A 241 14.21 0.63 19.22
CA ILE A 241 13.86 -0.05 20.49
C ILE A 241 12.68 0.65 21.17
N ALA A 242 12.69 1.99 21.25
CA ALA A 242 11.57 2.75 21.79
C ALA A 242 10.26 2.47 21.03
N LYS A 243 10.30 2.42 19.69
CA LYS A 243 9.13 2.04 18.88
C LYS A 243 8.66 0.62 19.14
N ILE A 244 9.57 -0.35 19.33
CA ILE A 244 9.22 -1.74 19.67
C ILE A 244 8.48 -1.79 21.00
N VAL A 245 9.00 -1.11 22.03
CA VAL A 245 8.37 -1.03 23.36
C VAL A 245 6.98 -0.39 23.26
N LEU A 246 6.85 0.75 22.58
CA LEU A 246 5.55 1.42 22.38
C LEU A 246 4.56 0.53 21.63
N THR A 247 5.02 -0.22 20.62
CA THR A 247 4.18 -1.15 19.86
C THR A 247 3.70 -2.30 20.73
N ALA A 248 4.57 -2.88 21.57
CA ALA A 248 4.18 -3.92 22.53
C ALA A 248 3.14 -3.41 23.54
N VAL A 249 3.31 -2.18 24.04
CA VAL A 249 2.32 -1.51 24.90
C VAL A 249 0.99 -1.35 24.17
N LEU A 250 0.98 -0.84 22.93
CA LEU A 250 -0.23 -0.69 22.12
C LEU A 250 -0.97 -2.02 21.89
N ILE A 251 -0.25 -3.09 21.57
CA ILE A 251 -0.84 -4.43 21.43
C ILE A 251 -1.49 -4.89 22.75
N GLY A 252 -0.84 -4.63 23.88
CA GLY A 252 -1.39 -4.90 25.21
C GLY A 252 -2.67 -4.10 25.52
N PHE A 253 -2.71 -2.82 25.14
CA PHE A 253 -3.91 -1.97 25.22
C PHE A 253 -5.04 -2.51 24.34
N GLY A 254 -4.76 -2.87 23.08
CA GLY A 254 -5.73 -3.45 22.17
C GLY A 254 -6.31 -4.78 22.68
N TYR A 255 -5.49 -5.63 23.31
CA TYR A 255 -5.97 -6.84 23.98
C TYR A 255 -6.93 -6.52 25.14
N LYS A 256 -6.56 -5.57 26.02
CA LYS A 256 -7.44 -5.11 27.12
C LYS A 256 -8.74 -4.52 26.59
N GLN A 257 -8.69 -3.73 25.52
CA GLN A 257 -9.87 -3.15 24.88
C GLN A 257 -10.81 -4.24 24.36
N ARG A 258 -10.29 -5.26 23.67
CA ARG A 258 -11.11 -6.39 23.21
C ARG A 258 -11.80 -7.13 24.35
N LYS A 259 -11.05 -7.43 25.43
CA LYS A 259 -11.61 -8.07 26.62
C LYS A 259 -12.67 -7.19 27.30
N PHE A 260 -12.46 -5.87 27.31
CA PHE A 260 -13.42 -4.91 27.86
C PHE A 260 -14.71 -4.84 27.03
N ILE A 261 -14.61 -4.81 25.69
CA ILE A 261 -15.76 -4.82 24.78
C ILE A 261 -16.62 -6.08 24.98
N LEU A 262 -15.99 -7.23 25.23
CA LEU A 262 -16.70 -8.49 25.47
C LEU A 262 -17.42 -8.55 26.83
N ASN A 263 -16.95 -7.78 27.83
CA ASN A 263 -17.36 -7.95 29.21
C ASN A 263 -18.18 -6.79 29.80
N ASN A 264 -18.21 -5.61 29.16
CA ASN A 264 -18.86 -4.42 29.72
C ASN A 264 -19.70 -3.67 28.67
N LEU A 265 -20.76 -3.00 29.13
CA LEU A 265 -21.60 -2.11 28.33
C LEU A 265 -20.74 -1.00 27.69
N THR A 266 -20.57 -1.14 26.38
CA THR A 266 -19.96 -0.22 25.42
C THR A 266 -20.64 1.16 25.50
N GLY A 267 -19.86 2.23 25.70
CA GLY A 267 -20.36 3.61 25.87
C GLY A 267 -19.81 4.35 27.11
N SER A 268 -19.25 3.64 28.08
CA SER A 268 -18.73 4.28 29.30
C SER A 268 -17.55 5.24 29.05
N THR A 269 -17.41 6.28 29.90
CA THR A 269 -16.25 7.20 29.92
C THR A 269 -14.91 6.46 29.98
N LYS A 270 -14.88 5.27 30.60
CA LYS A 270 -13.71 4.39 30.67
C LYS A 270 -13.26 3.91 29.28
N MET A 271 -14.21 3.59 28.40
CA MET A 271 -13.92 3.17 27.03
C MET A 271 -13.32 4.33 26.20
N VAL A 272 -13.90 5.52 26.30
CA VAL A 272 -13.37 6.72 25.61
C VAL A 272 -11.96 7.06 26.11
N ARG A 273 -11.72 7.00 27.42
CA ARG A 273 -10.39 7.19 28.00
C ARG A 273 -9.38 6.16 27.50
N LEU A 274 -9.78 4.90 27.34
CA LEU A 274 -8.91 3.85 26.80
C LEU A 274 -8.51 4.15 25.35
N ILE A 275 -9.46 4.56 24.51
CA ILE A 275 -9.22 4.95 23.10
C ILE A 275 -8.31 6.18 23.03
N LEU A 276 -8.52 7.19 23.89
CA LEU A 276 -7.67 8.38 23.96
C LEU A 276 -6.23 8.04 24.35
N ASN A 277 -6.04 7.16 25.35
CA ASN A 277 -4.72 6.72 25.77
C ASN A 277 -4.00 5.95 24.64
N GLU A 278 -4.71 5.05 23.96
CA GLU A 278 -4.18 4.33 22.80
C GLU A 278 -3.77 5.31 21.68
N LEU A 279 -4.63 6.28 21.36
CA LEU A 279 -4.35 7.30 20.35
C LEU A 279 -3.13 8.15 20.70
N LEU A 280 -2.98 8.56 21.97
CA LEU A 280 -1.82 9.34 22.42
C LEU A 280 -0.52 8.56 22.19
N ILE A 281 -0.48 7.28 22.56
CA ILE A 281 0.69 6.43 22.36
C ILE A 281 0.98 6.24 20.87
N MET A 282 -0.05 6.07 20.03
CA MET A 282 0.10 6.00 18.57
C MET A 282 0.66 7.28 17.96
N LEU A 283 0.22 8.45 18.42
CA LEU A 283 0.74 9.74 17.98
C LEU A 283 2.22 9.88 18.34
N VAL A 284 2.60 9.50 19.56
CA VAL A 284 4.03 9.48 19.97
C VAL A 284 4.84 8.50 19.12
N ALA A 285 4.35 7.28 18.90
CA ALA A 285 5.03 6.28 18.06
C ALA A 285 5.19 6.74 16.60
N THR A 286 4.17 7.43 16.06
CA THR A 286 4.18 8.00 14.71
C THR A 286 5.14 9.18 14.62
N ALA A 287 5.19 10.05 15.63
CA ALA A 287 6.14 11.17 15.70
C ALA A 287 7.59 10.66 15.78
N LEU A 288 7.87 9.63 16.59
CA LEU A 288 9.16 8.96 16.61
C LEU A 288 9.49 8.31 15.26
N GLY A 289 8.49 7.75 14.57
CA GLY A 289 8.64 7.24 13.20
C GLY A 289 9.02 8.32 12.19
N ALA A 290 8.35 9.46 12.22
CA ALA A 290 8.66 10.61 11.36
C ALA A 290 10.06 11.17 11.65
N TRP A 291 10.49 11.16 12.91
CA TRP A 291 11.86 11.54 13.29
C TRP A 291 12.89 10.49 12.81
N LEU A 292 12.60 9.20 12.97
CA LEU A 292 13.47 8.11 12.50
C LEU A 292 13.69 8.17 10.99
N ALA A 293 12.65 8.49 10.21
CA ALA A 293 12.72 8.61 8.75
C ALA A 293 13.70 9.70 8.27
N ARG A 294 14.06 10.64 9.15
CA ARG A 294 15.04 11.72 8.87
C ARG A 294 16.40 11.48 9.53
N SER A 295 16.55 10.38 10.26
CA SER A 295 17.80 10.00 10.90
C SER A 295 18.61 9.16 9.93
N ALA A 296 19.90 9.49 9.77
CA ALA A 296 20.78 8.69 8.95
C ALA A 296 20.84 7.25 9.49
N PRO A 297 20.67 6.22 8.64
CA PRO A 297 20.88 4.84 9.08
C PRO A 297 22.35 4.63 9.47
N PRO A 298 22.65 3.67 10.35
CA PRO A 298 24.03 3.32 10.66
C PRO A 298 24.73 2.70 9.44
N LEU A 299 26.02 2.96 9.28
CA LEU A 299 26.87 2.40 8.21
C LEU A 299 27.68 1.22 8.74
N VAL A 300 27.89 0.19 7.90
CA VAL A 300 28.75 -0.95 8.23
C VAL A 300 30.20 -0.46 8.33
N ASN A 301 30.79 -0.54 9.52
CA ASN A 301 32.16 -0.09 9.81
C ASN A 301 32.44 1.39 9.47
N GLY A 302 31.42 2.24 9.36
CA GLY A 302 31.60 3.65 8.98
C GLY A 302 32.08 3.87 7.54
N VAL A 303 32.11 2.81 6.72
CA VAL A 303 32.51 2.87 5.32
C VAL A 303 31.25 3.05 4.48
N GLU A 304 31.22 4.05 3.61
CA GLU A 304 30.15 4.15 2.62
C GLU A 304 30.23 2.93 1.69
N PRO A 305 29.09 2.29 1.35
CA PRO A 305 29.08 1.18 0.41
C PRO A 305 29.85 1.58 -0.85
N ASN A 306 30.70 0.69 -1.38
CA ASN A 306 31.28 0.91 -2.70
C ASN A 306 30.12 0.99 -3.70
N VAL A 307 29.78 2.21 -4.12
CA VAL A 307 28.64 2.48 -5.00
C VAL A 307 29.05 2.08 -6.40
N ASP A 308 29.01 0.77 -6.67
CA ASP A 308 29.06 0.28 -8.03
C ASP A 308 27.90 0.88 -8.85
N ARG A 309 28.12 1.12 -10.15
CA ARG A 309 27.11 1.70 -11.04
C ARG A 309 25.84 0.86 -11.08
N SER A 310 25.98 -0.46 -10.92
CA SER A 310 24.85 -1.38 -10.85
C SER A 310 23.94 -1.05 -9.65
N LEU A 311 24.52 -0.86 -8.46
CA LEU A 311 23.81 -0.56 -7.22
C LEU A 311 23.14 0.82 -7.27
N SER A 312 23.78 1.84 -7.87
CA SER A 312 23.19 3.17 -7.98
C SER A 312 21.98 3.23 -8.92
N ILE A 313 21.94 2.38 -9.95
CA ILE A 313 20.84 2.33 -10.92
C ILE A 313 19.72 1.40 -10.45
N THR A 314 20.07 0.18 -10.02
CA THR A 314 19.09 -0.88 -9.74
C THR A 314 18.66 -0.93 -8.27
N GLY A 315 19.46 -0.36 -7.36
CA GLY A 315 19.23 -0.44 -5.91
C GLY A 315 19.59 -1.80 -5.29
N ILE A 316 20.12 -2.74 -6.11
CA ILE A 316 20.56 -4.07 -5.70
C ILE A 316 21.98 -4.32 -6.23
N GLN A 317 22.75 -5.15 -5.54
CA GLN A 317 24.10 -5.50 -5.99
C GLN A 317 24.03 -6.43 -7.21
N MET A 318 24.95 -6.26 -8.16
CA MET A 318 25.02 -7.15 -9.33
C MET A 318 25.33 -8.59 -8.87
N PRO A 319 24.46 -9.57 -9.17
CA PRO A 319 24.69 -10.96 -8.80
C PRO A 319 25.78 -11.60 -9.67
N ALA A 320 26.33 -12.72 -9.19
CA ALA A 320 27.18 -13.56 -10.00
C ALA A 320 26.45 -14.07 -11.26
N ALA A 321 27.22 -14.51 -12.27
CA ALA A 321 26.67 -15.01 -13.53
C ALA A 321 25.55 -16.06 -13.31
N PRO A 322 24.51 -16.06 -14.16
CA PRO A 322 23.38 -16.97 -14.02
C PRO A 322 23.84 -18.42 -14.20
N THR A 323 23.74 -19.20 -13.13
CA THR A 323 23.87 -20.66 -13.13
C THR A 323 22.52 -21.26 -12.76
N LEU A 324 22.29 -22.55 -13.05
CA LEU A 324 21.05 -23.23 -12.67
C LEU A 324 20.79 -23.11 -11.15
N SER A 325 21.83 -23.25 -10.33
CA SER A 325 21.73 -23.10 -8.87
C SER A 325 21.31 -21.68 -8.48
N ASN A 326 21.97 -20.65 -9.04
CA ASN A 326 21.64 -19.26 -8.71
C ASN A 326 20.25 -18.87 -9.21
N LEU A 327 19.81 -19.42 -10.34
CA LEU A 327 18.48 -19.15 -10.88
C LEU A 327 17.37 -19.80 -10.03
N LEU A 328 17.60 -21.00 -9.51
CA LEU A 328 16.63 -21.71 -8.67
C LEU A 328 16.59 -21.20 -7.23
N TRP A 329 17.75 -20.88 -6.65
CA TRP A 329 17.89 -20.58 -5.22
C TRP A 329 18.26 -19.14 -4.90
N GLY A 330 18.65 -18.33 -5.89
CA GLY A 330 18.83 -16.90 -5.71
C GLY A 330 17.53 -16.27 -5.23
N TYR A 331 17.63 -15.25 -4.38
CA TYR A 331 16.46 -14.59 -3.83
C TYR A 331 16.78 -13.15 -3.47
N GLU A 332 16.01 -12.23 -4.05
CA GLU A 332 16.04 -10.80 -3.74
C GLU A 332 14.63 -10.36 -3.40
N ALA A 333 14.39 -10.07 -2.13
CA ALA A 333 13.05 -9.90 -1.60
C ALA A 333 12.40 -8.60 -2.12
N ASP A 334 11.34 -8.71 -2.91
CA ASP A 334 10.48 -7.58 -3.25
C ASP A 334 9.41 -7.41 -2.17
N GLY A 335 9.56 -6.39 -1.32
CA GLY A 335 8.68 -6.18 -0.18
C GLY A 335 7.23 -5.91 -0.57
N ILE A 336 6.97 -5.39 -1.78
CA ILE A 336 5.60 -5.10 -2.25
C ILE A 336 4.93 -6.41 -2.61
N PHE A 337 5.56 -7.22 -3.46
CA PHE A 337 5.00 -8.50 -3.87
C PHE A 337 4.90 -9.47 -2.70
N ILE A 338 5.96 -9.62 -1.88
CA ILE A 338 5.90 -10.48 -0.68
C ILE A 338 4.75 -10.06 0.23
N GLY A 339 4.60 -8.77 0.53
CA GLY A 339 3.50 -8.31 1.37
C GLY A 339 2.12 -8.58 0.76
N LEU A 340 1.94 -8.38 -0.55
CA LEU A 340 0.70 -8.68 -1.26
C LEU A 340 0.38 -10.19 -1.21
N LEU A 341 1.37 -11.03 -1.47
CA LEU A 341 1.25 -12.48 -1.48
C LEU A 341 0.95 -13.04 -0.09
N VAL A 342 1.59 -12.51 0.95
CA VAL A 342 1.30 -12.86 2.36
C VAL A 342 -0.14 -12.49 2.71
N VAL A 343 -0.58 -11.26 2.41
CA VAL A 343 -1.96 -10.83 2.68
C VAL A 343 -2.97 -11.70 1.93
N ALA A 344 -2.75 -11.95 0.63
CA ALA A 344 -3.60 -12.81 -0.18
C ALA A 344 -3.69 -14.23 0.39
N THR A 345 -2.55 -14.81 0.79
CA THR A 345 -2.47 -16.15 1.36
C THR A 345 -3.18 -16.24 2.70
N LEU A 346 -2.98 -15.27 3.60
CA LEU A 346 -3.66 -15.23 4.90
C LEU A 346 -5.18 -15.10 4.75
N LEU A 347 -5.65 -14.27 3.80
CA LEU A 347 -7.08 -14.14 3.51
C LEU A 347 -7.65 -15.43 2.92
N TYR A 348 -6.93 -16.08 2.00
CA TYR A 348 -7.35 -17.35 1.40
C TYR A 348 -7.45 -18.46 2.45
N ILE A 349 -6.40 -18.65 3.26
CA ILE A 349 -6.39 -19.65 4.36
C ILE A 349 -7.53 -19.36 5.34
N ARG A 350 -7.71 -18.10 5.74
CA ARG A 350 -8.82 -17.71 6.62
C ARG A 350 -10.17 -18.08 6.03
N GLY A 351 -10.38 -17.84 4.74
CA GLY A 351 -11.60 -18.21 4.03
C GLY A 351 -11.84 -19.73 4.07
N VAL A 352 -10.81 -20.53 3.77
CA VAL A 352 -10.89 -22.00 3.82
C VAL A 352 -11.19 -22.50 5.24
N VAL A 353 -10.53 -21.94 6.26
CA VAL A 353 -10.77 -22.28 7.66
C VAL A 353 -12.20 -21.95 8.10
N ILE A 354 -12.74 -20.80 7.67
CA ILE A 354 -14.14 -20.44 7.97
C ILE A 354 -15.10 -21.46 7.36
N LEU A 355 -14.91 -21.83 6.08
CA LEU A 355 -15.77 -22.83 5.44
C LEU A 355 -15.68 -24.21 6.11
N HIS A 356 -14.47 -24.62 6.48
CA HIS A 356 -14.26 -25.88 7.19
C HIS A 356 -14.98 -25.91 8.54
N LYS A 357 -14.92 -24.82 9.32
CA LYS A 357 -15.63 -24.70 10.61
C LYS A 357 -17.16 -24.76 10.48
N VAL A 358 -17.70 -24.36 9.33
CA VAL A 358 -19.14 -24.40 9.04
C VAL A 358 -19.54 -25.71 8.33
N GLY A 359 -18.61 -26.69 8.22
CA GLY A 359 -18.88 -28.00 7.62
C GLY A 359 -18.93 -28.01 6.09
N VAL A 360 -18.57 -26.91 5.43
CA VAL A 360 -18.54 -26.81 3.97
C VAL A 360 -17.18 -27.28 3.46
N LYS A 361 -17.16 -28.38 2.68
CA LYS A 361 -15.94 -28.90 2.07
C LYS A 361 -15.41 -27.95 0.99
N TRP A 362 -14.11 -27.66 1.02
CA TRP A 362 -13.40 -26.92 -0.02
C TRP A 362 -12.47 -27.88 -0.79
N PRO A 363 -12.53 -27.94 -2.14
CA PRO A 363 -11.69 -28.85 -2.92
C PRO A 363 -10.20 -28.53 -2.75
N VAL A 364 -9.40 -29.53 -2.36
CA VAL A 364 -7.95 -29.38 -2.12
C VAL A 364 -7.20 -28.89 -3.37
N GLY A 365 -7.63 -29.33 -4.55
CA GLY A 365 -7.07 -28.87 -5.82
C GLY A 365 -7.10 -27.35 -6.00
N ARG A 366 -8.12 -26.65 -5.48
CA ARG A 366 -8.19 -25.18 -5.54
C ARG A 366 -7.12 -24.54 -4.67
N THR A 367 -6.90 -25.08 -3.48
CA THR A 367 -5.85 -24.59 -2.57
C THR A 367 -4.46 -24.84 -3.15
N ILE A 368 -4.23 -25.99 -3.79
CA ILE A 368 -2.97 -26.30 -4.47
C ILE A 368 -2.74 -25.34 -5.65
N SER A 369 -3.74 -25.14 -6.52
CA SER A 369 -3.63 -24.20 -7.64
C SER A 369 -3.34 -22.78 -7.17
N PHE A 370 -4.02 -22.32 -6.11
CA PHE A 370 -3.76 -21.02 -5.52
C PHE A 370 -2.32 -20.91 -5.00
N ALA A 371 -1.83 -21.92 -4.27
CA ALA A 371 -0.47 -21.95 -3.77
C ALA A 371 0.58 -21.92 -4.91
N LEU A 372 0.35 -22.66 -6.00
CA LEU A 372 1.21 -22.62 -7.19
C LEU A 372 1.20 -21.25 -7.87
N GLY A 373 0.03 -20.60 -7.94
CA GLY A 373 -0.09 -19.23 -8.45
C GLY A 373 0.71 -18.24 -7.61
N ILE A 374 0.57 -18.30 -6.28
CA ILE A 374 1.34 -17.46 -5.33
C ILE A 374 2.85 -17.70 -5.46
N ALA A 375 3.28 -18.96 -5.49
CA ALA A 375 4.69 -19.32 -5.64
C ALA A 375 5.28 -18.87 -6.99
N SER A 376 4.47 -18.92 -8.06
CA SER A 376 4.90 -18.45 -9.38
C SER A 376 5.11 -16.94 -9.42
N ILE A 377 4.25 -16.16 -8.74
CA ILE A 377 4.45 -14.71 -8.60
C ILE A 377 5.72 -14.44 -7.80
N ASP A 378 5.86 -15.07 -6.62
CA ASP A 378 7.04 -14.88 -5.76
C ASP A 378 8.35 -15.21 -6.50
N TYR A 379 8.39 -16.32 -7.24
CA TYR A 379 9.57 -16.70 -8.01
C TYR A 379 9.91 -15.69 -9.12
N ALA A 380 8.90 -15.17 -9.82
CA ALA A 380 9.08 -14.20 -10.89
C ALA A 380 9.43 -12.79 -10.39
N THR A 381 9.06 -12.41 -9.17
CA THR A 381 9.33 -11.07 -8.61
C THR A 381 10.49 -11.04 -7.62
N SER A 382 10.75 -12.13 -6.92
CA SER A 382 11.68 -12.18 -5.78
C SER A 382 12.62 -13.38 -5.78
N GLY A 383 12.26 -14.48 -6.46
CA GLY A 383 13.18 -15.60 -6.69
C GLY A 383 14.33 -15.25 -7.64
N GLY A 384 15.14 -16.25 -7.98
CA GLY A 384 16.32 -16.03 -8.82
C GLY A 384 15.95 -15.46 -10.19
N LEU A 385 14.79 -15.83 -10.73
CA LEU A 385 14.26 -15.22 -11.95
C LEU A 385 13.98 -13.73 -11.78
N GLY A 386 13.33 -13.32 -10.68
CA GLY A 386 13.12 -11.92 -10.33
C GLY A 386 14.44 -11.15 -10.18
N LEU A 387 15.41 -11.71 -9.45
CA LEU A 387 16.75 -11.12 -9.29
C LEU A 387 17.44 -10.88 -10.64
N TYR A 388 17.51 -11.90 -11.51
CA TYR A 388 18.17 -11.78 -12.81
C TYR A 388 17.39 -10.91 -13.81
N SER A 389 16.07 -10.73 -13.62
CA SER A 389 15.24 -9.87 -14.47
C SER A 389 15.67 -8.40 -14.47
N HIS A 390 16.30 -7.92 -13.38
CA HIS A 390 16.81 -6.56 -13.29
C HIS A 390 18.02 -6.27 -14.19
N PHE A 391 18.74 -7.32 -14.61
CA PHE A 391 20.02 -7.17 -15.31
C PHE A 391 19.99 -7.65 -16.77
N ALA A 392 19.01 -8.46 -17.15
CA ALA A 392 18.94 -9.04 -18.47
C ALA A 392 17.52 -9.13 -19.00
N PHE A 393 17.31 -8.57 -20.19
CA PHE A 393 16.02 -8.51 -20.86
C PHE A 393 15.40 -9.89 -21.11
N SER A 394 16.21 -10.92 -21.38
CA SER A 394 15.70 -12.29 -21.57
C SER A 394 15.02 -12.83 -20.30
N PHE A 395 15.65 -12.69 -19.13
CA PHE A 395 15.05 -13.09 -17.85
C PHE A 395 13.85 -12.22 -17.49
N HIS A 396 13.91 -10.92 -17.81
CA HIS A 396 12.78 -10.02 -17.69
C HIS A 396 11.55 -10.51 -18.48
N MET A 397 11.72 -10.90 -19.74
CA MET A 397 10.62 -11.44 -20.55
C MET A 397 10.06 -12.74 -19.96
N ILE A 398 10.93 -13.66 -19.49
CA ILE A 398 10.49 -14.90 -18.86
C ILE A 398 9.68 -14.61 -17.58
N ALA A 399 10.14 -13.67 -16.74
CA ALA A 399 9.41 -13.24 -15.55
C ALA A 399 8.01 -12.73 -15.90
N HIS A 400 7.89 -11.85 -16.90
CA HIS A 400 6.59 -11.34 -17.35
C HIS A 400 5.69 -12.39 -17.97
N MET A 401 6.22 -13.38 -18.68
CA MET A 401 5.45 -14.53 -19.16
C MET A 401 4.88 -15.36 -17.99
N ILE A 402 5.66 -15.59 -16.93
CA ILE A 402 5.17 -16.28 -15.74
C ILE A 402 4.07 -15.46 -15.05
N LEU A 403 4.28 -14.15 -14.89
CA LEU A 403 3.32 -13.24 -14.27
C LEU A 403 2.03 -13.08 -15.09
N GLY A 404 2.12 -13.10 -16.42
CA GLY A 404 0.99 -12.93 -17.33
C GLY A 404 0.25 -14.23 -17.66
N MET A 405 0.91 -15.38 -17.60
CA MET A 405 0.35 -16.66 -18.06
C MET A 405 0.23 -17.69 -16.94
N VAL A 406 1.36 -18.08 -16.34
CA VAL A 406 1.42 -19.22 -15.42
C VAL A 406 0.75 -18.91 -14.09
N ALA A 407 1.15 -17.81 -13.45
CA ALA A 407 0.62 -17.40 -12.15
C ALA A 407 -0.91 -17.16 -12.18
N PRO A 408 -1.46 -16.40 -13.15
CA PRO A 408 -2.90 -16.15 -13.22
C PRO A 408 -3.75 -17.42 -13.33
N ILE A 409 -3.32 -18.43 -14.10
CA ILE A 409 -4.03 -19.71 -14.19
C ILE A 409 -4.18 -20.34 -12.80
N GLY A 410 -3.10 -20.43 -12.03
CA GLY A 410 -3.11 -20.96 -10.66
C GLY A 410 -4.05 -20.18 -9.74
N ILE A 411 -3.96 -18.85 -9.75
CA ILE A 411 -4.80 -17.97 -8.92
C ILE A 411 -6.29 -18.13 -9.26
N ILE A 412 -6.64 -18.13 -10.54
CA ILE A 412 -8.04 -18.23 -10.99
C ILE A 412 -8.64 -19.62 -10.69
N LEU A 413 -7.87 -20.69 -10.89
CA LEU A 413 -8.29 -22.05 -10.50
C LEU A 413 -8.45 -22.20 -8.98
N GLY A 414 -7.86 -21.30 -8.19
CA GLY A 414 -8.08 -21.19 -6.76
C GLY A 414 -9.49 -20.74 -6.36
N ALA A 415 -10.32 -20.25 -7.28
CA ALA A 415 -11.66 -19.69 -7.04
C ALA A 415 -11.74 -18.62 -5.92
N PRO A 416 -10.85 -17.61 -5.88
CA PRO A 416 -10.81 -16.63 -4.80
C PRO A 416 -12.13 -15.83 -4.67
N ILE A 417 -12.82 -15.54 -5.78
CA ILE A 417 -14.09 -14.78 -5.74
C ILE A 417 -15.19 -15.64 -5.11
N THR A 418 -15.27 -16.92 -5.47
CA THR A 418 -16.21 -17.88 -4.85
C THR A 418 -15.94 -18.02 -3.36
N LEU A 419 -14.67 -18.11 -2.96
CA LEU A 419 -14.28 -18.20 -1.55
C LEU A 419 -14.72 -16.95 -0.79
N ALA A 420 -14.48 -15.76 -1.35
CA ALA A 420 -14.91 -14.49 -0.76
C ALA A 420 -16.44 -14.40 -0.61
N LEU A 421 -17.20 -14.74 -1.65
CA LEU A 421 -18.67 -14.72 -1.62
C LEU A 421 -19.28 -15.68 -0.58
N ARG A 422 -18.61 -16.80 -0.30
CA ARG A 422 -19.06 -17.79 0.70
C ARG A 422 -18.64 -17.45 2.13
N THR A 423 -17.67 -16.56 2.32
CA THR A 423 -17.08 -16.26 3.65
C THR A 423 -17.39 -14.86 4.15
N PHE A 424 -17.70 -13.90 3.26
CA PHE A 424 -18.04 -12.55 3.67
C PHE A 424 -19.35 -12.50 4.47
N PRO A 425 -19.37 -11.74 5.58
CA PRO A 425 -20.55 -11.61 6.42
C PRO A 425 -21.69 -10.89 5.67
N SER A 426 -22.92 -11.20 6.07
CA SER A 426 -24.12 -10.47 5.66
C SER A 426 -24.12 -9.03 6.20
N GLY A 427 -25.03 -8.18 5.69
CA GLY A 427 -25.30 -6.86 6.25
C GLY A 427 -25.68 -6.92 7.74
N ARG A 428 -25.44 -5.85 8.49
CA ARG A 428 -25.78 -5.74 9.93
C ARG A 428 -27.28 -5.52 10.13
N ASP A 429 -27.94 -4.95 9.13
CA ASP A 429 -29.39 -4.79 9.09
C ASP A 429 -29.95 -5.12 7.70
N GLU A 430 -31.28 -5.13 7.58
CA GLU A 430 -32.01 -5.52 6.38
C GLU A 430 -31.70 -4.64 5.15
N ASN A 431 -31.29 -3.39 5.39
CA ASN A 431 -31.03 -2.42 4.34
C ASN A 431 -29.55 -2.34 3.96
N GLU A 432 -28.65 -2.86 4.79
CA GLU A 432 -27.22 -2.81 4.56
C GLU A 432 -26.78 -3.84 3.51
N ARG A 433 -26.06 -3.36 2.50
CA ARG A 433 -25.49 -4.19 1.44
C ARG A 433 -24.32 -5.03 1.95
N GLY A 434 -23.43 -4.45 2.76
CA GLY A 434 -22.23 -5.08 3.29
C GLY A 434 -21.19 -5.45 2.21
N MET A 435 -20.08 -6.04 2.65
CA MET A 435 -18.97 -6.44 1.75
C MET A 435 -19.38 -7.50 0.73
N LYS A 436 -20.19 -8.49 1.15
CA LYS A 436 -20.73 -9.51 0.25
C LYS A 436 -21.59 -8.89 -0.84
N GLY A 437 -22.54 -8.05 -0.46
CA GLY A 437 -23.39 -7.37 -1.42
C GLY A 437 -22.58 -6.44 -2.33
N LEU A 438 -21.57 -5.73 -1.82
CA LEU A 438 -20.67 -4.89 -2.63
C LEU A 438 -19.92 -5.70 -3.69
N LEU A 439 -19.38 -6.86 -3.32
CA LEU A 439 -18.73 -7.76 -4.27
C LEU A 439 -19.72 -8.21 -5.36
N VAL A 440 -20.94 -8.60 -4.98
CA VAL A 440 -22.01 -8.90 -5.93
C VAL A 440 -22.35 -7.70 -6.84
N ALA A 441 -22.27 -6.46 -6.34
CA ALA A 441 -22.46 -5.24 -7.13
C ALA A 441 -21.47 -5.15 -8.29
N ILE A 442 -20.21 -5.36 -7.94
CA ILE A 442 -19.09 -5.22 -8.85
C ILE A 442 -19.20 -6.31 -9.92
N LEU A 443 -19.53 -7.54 -9.50
CA LEU A 443 -19.73 -8.68 -10.39
C LEU A 443 -20.84 -8.46 -11.42
N HIS A 444 -21.89 -7.71 -11.07
CA HIS A 444 -23.01 -7.38 -11.97
C HIS A 444 -22.88 -6.00 -12.64
N SER A 445 -21.73 -5.34 -12.53
CA SER A 445 -21.55 -3.99 -13.06
C SER A 445 -21.27 -4.00 -14.58
N LYS A 446 -21.76 -2.97 -15.29
CA LYS A 446 -21.52 -2.82 -16.74
C LYS A 446 -20.02 -2.78 -17.11
N PRO A 447 -19.14 -2.08 -16.35
CA PRO A 447 -17.71 -2.08 -16.66
C PRO A 447 -17.10 -3.48 -16.59
N LEU A 448 -17.42 -4.25 -15.54
CA LEU A 448 -16.92 -5.62 -15.45
C LEU A 448 -17.50 -6.51 -16.55
N ALA A 449 -18.77 -6.35 -16.90
CA ALA A 449 -19.40 -7.07 -18.01
C ALA A 449 -18.80 -6.72 -19.39
N LEU A 450 -18.15 -5.56 -19.54
CA LEU A 450 -17.37 -5.18 -20.72
C LEU A 450 -15.96 -5.80 -20.67
N LEU A 451 -15.26 -5.65 -19.55
CA LEU A 451 -13.91 -6.19 -19.37
C LEU A 451 -13.85 -7.72 -19.52
N THR A 452 -14.89 -8.41 -19.05
CA THR A 452 -15.02 -9.87 -19.15
C THR A 452 -15.53 -10.35 -20.51
N HIS A 453 -15.71 -9.45 -21.49
CA HIS A 453 -16.01 -9.85 -22.86
C HIS A 453 -14.76 -10.50 -23.49
N PRO A 454 -14.84 -11.69 -24.10
CA PRO A 454 -13.66 -12.43 -24.59
C PRO A 454 -12.74 -11.62 -25.50
N ILE A 455 -13.30 -10.88 -26.45
CA ILE A 455 -12.53 -10.04 -27.37
C ILE A 455 -11.86 -8.86 -26.64
N VAL A 456 -12.53 -8.29 -25.64
CA VAL A 456 -11.95 -7.18 -24.85
C VAL A 456 -10.84 -7.72 -23.96
N ALA A 457 -11.05 -8.85 -23.30
CA ALA A 457 -10.02 -9.52 -22.51
C ALA A 457 -8.80 -9.90 -23.35
N LEU A 458 -9.01 -10.45 -24.56
CA LEU A 458 -7.94 -10.73 -25.53
C LEU A 458 -7.21 -9.45 -25.95
N ALA A 459 -7.94 -8.40 -26.31
CA ALA A 459 -7.35 -7.12 -26.70
C ALA A 459 -6.54 -6.47 -25.57
N PHE A 460 -6.97 -6.61 -24.31
CA PHE A 460 -6.18 -6.16 -23.16
C PHE A 460 -4.95 -7.03 -22.93
N PHE A 461 -5.07 -8.35 -23.11
CA PHE A 461 -3.97 -9.27 -22.93
C PHE A 461 -2.89 -9.06 -24.01
N ASP A 462 -3.21 -9.29 -25.28
CA ASP A 462 -2.25 -9.20 -26.38
C ASP A 462 -2.01 -7.76 -26.84
N GLY A 463 -3.06 -6.96 -26.97
CA GLY A 463 -2.94 -5.58 -27.43
C GLY A 463 -2.07 -4.73 -26.51
N SER A 464 -2.04 -5.04 -25.21
CA SER A 464 -1.14 -4.36 -24.28
C SER A 464 0.33 -4.67 -24.54
N LEU A 465 0.68 -5.89 -25.01
CA LEU A 465 2.04 -6.24 -25.41
C LEU A 465 2.48 -5.37 -26.60
N PHE A 466 1.63 -5.25 -27.62
CA PHE A 466 1.91 -4.41 -28.77
C PHE A 466 2.15 -2.95 -28.36
N ILE A 467 1.25 -2.38 -27.55
CA ILE A 467 1.41 -1.01 -27.05
C ILE A 467 2.71 -0.87 -26.24
N MET A 468 3.02 -1.83 -25.37
CA MET A 468 4.17 -1.75 -24.49
C MET A 468 5.50 -1.79 -25.25
N TYR A 469 5.65 -2.76 -26.16
CA TYR A 469 6.93 -3.04 -26.84
C TYR A 469 7.12 -2.29 -28.16
N PHE A 470 6.05 -1.89 -28.87
CA PHE A 470 6.15 -1.12 -30.12
C PHE A 470 6.07 0.41 -29.92
N THR A 471 5.93 0.88 -28.67
CA THR A 471 5.99 2.31 -28.35
C THR A 471 7.13 2.59 -27.36
N SER A 472 7.37 3.87 -27.05
CA SER A 472 8.36 4.26 -26.02
C SER A 472 7.92 3.90 -24.59
N LEU A 473 6.75 3.28 -24.40
CA LEU A 473 6.19 2.99 -23.08
C LEU A 473 7.08 2.04 -22.27
N PHE A 474 7.61 0.98 -22.89
CA PHE A 474 8.55 0.07 -22.23
C PHE A 474 9.79 0.80 -21.71
N GLY A 475 10.45 1.60 -22.58
CA GLY A 475 11.62 2.39 -22.20
C GLY A 475 11.32 3.34 -21.04
N ASN A 476 10.17 4.04 -21.09
CA ASN A 476 9.77 4.97 -20.03
C ASN A 476 9.51 4.25 -18.69
N LEU A 477 8.79 3.13 -18.70
CA LEU A 477 8.45 2.38 -17.48
C LEU A 477 9.66 1.68 -16.87
N MET A 478 10.66 1.29 -17.67
CA MET A 478 11.89 0.66 -17.19
C MET A 478 12.80 1.60 -16.40
N THR A 479 12.69 2.92 -16.60
CA THR A 479 13.59 3.90 -15.95
C THR A 479 13.38 4.04 -14.45
N GLY A 480 12.25 3.56 -13.90
CA GLY A 480 11.91 3.76 -12.50
C GLY A 480 11.17 2.58 -11.88
N HIS A 481 11.34 2.42 -10.57
CA HIS A 481 10.73 1.32 -9.80
C HIS A 481 9.19 1.32 -9.88
N SER A 482 8.56 2.51 -9.86
CA SER A 482 7.10 2.62 -10.01
C SER A 482 6.62 2.16 -11.38
N GLY A 483 7.40 2.41 -12.44
CA GLY A 483 7.08 1.96 -13.79
C GLY A 483 7.17 0.44 -13.91
N HIS A 484 8.24 -0.17 -13.40
CA HIS A 484 8.37 -1.63 -13.36
C HIS A 484 7.27 -2.29 -12.52
N LEU A 485 6.91 -1.72 -11.36
CA LEU A 485 5.80 -2.19 -10.54
C LEU A 485 4.47 -2.15 -11.30
N LEU A 486 4.17 -1.03 -11.96
CA LEU A 486 2.96 -0.89 -12.78
C LEU A 486 2.91 -1.96 -13.87
N MET A 487 4.05 -2.26 -14.46
CA MET A 487 4.18 -3.28 -15.50
C MET A 487 3.90 -4.68 -14.95
N ASN A 488 4.53 -5.06 -13.83
CA ASN A 488 4.25 -6.33 -13.15
C ASN A 488 2.77 -6.48 -12.80
N ILE A 489 2.17 -5.44 -12.17
CA ILE A 489 0.75 -5.44 -11.81
C ILE A 489 -0.12 -5.59 -13.06
N HIS A 490 0.17 -4.83 -14.12
CA HIS A 490 -0.56 -4.91 -15.39
C HIS A 490 -0.56 -6.33 -15.96
N PHE A 491 0.61 -6.99 -16.06
CA PHE A 491 0.69 -8.35 -16.59
C PHE A 491 -0.10 -9.36 -15.76
N ILE A 492 0.00 -9.29 -14.43
CA ILE A 492 -0.78 -10.16 -13.53
C ILE A 492 -2.29 -9.90 -13.73
N LEU A 493 -2.72 -8.64 -13.74
CA LEU A 493 -4.14 -8.27 -13.91
C LEU A 493 -4.69 -8.65 -15.28
N ALA A 494 -3.95 -8.40 -16.36
CA ALA A 494 -4.33 -8.74 -17.73
C ALA A 494 -4.45 -10.25 -17.90
N GLY A 495 -3.46 -11.00 -17.40
CA GLY A 495 -3.52 -12.46 -17.36
C GLY A 495 -4.70 -12.97 -16.53
N MET A 496 -4.91 -12.45 -15.32
CA MET A 496 -6.05 -12.85 -14.49
C MET A 496 -7.38 -12.57 -15.19
N LEU A 497 -7.53 -11.43 -15.86
CA LEU A 497 -8.72 -11.10 -16.64
C LEU A 497 -8.94 -12.11 -17.78
N PHE A 498 -7.91 -12.36 -18.59
CA PHE A 498 -7.98 -13.28 -19.71
C PHE A 498 -8.33 -14.71 -19.27
N PHE A 499 -7.55 -15.27 -18.34
CA PHE A 499 -7.77 -16.64 -17.86
C PHE A 499 -9.05 -16.79 -17.03
N HIS A 500 -9.55 -15.73 -16.38
CA HIS A 500 -10.88 -15.71 -15.77
C HIS A 500 -11.99 -15.92 -16.81
N VAL A 501 -11.87 -15.35 -18.01
CA VAL A 501 -12.86 -15.53 -19.09
C VAL A 501 -12.77 -16.91 -19.74
N ILE A 502 -11.55 -17.44 -19.92
CA ILE A 502 -11.33 -18.70 -20.63
C ILE A 502 -11.54 -19.92 -19.73
N VAL A 503 -10.81 -19.99 -18.61
CA VAL A 503 -10.74 -21.19 -17.72
C VAL A 503 -11.40 -20.95 -16.35
N GLY A 504 -11.82 -19.70 -16.06
CA GLY A 504 -12.35 -19.32 -14.77
C GLY A 504 -13.57 -20.13 -14.32
N ILE A 505 -13.51 -20.58 -13.06
CA ILE A 505 -14.59 -21.29 -12.36
C ILE A 505 -15.41 -20.36 -11.44
N ASP A 506 -14.93 -19.13 -11.24
CA ASP A 506 -15.62 -18.11 -10.47
C ASP A 506 -16.83 -17.54 -11.24
N PRO A 507 -17.82 -16.95 -10.54
CA PRO A 507 -19.00 -16.39 -11.18
C PRO A 507 -18.62 -15.29 -12.18
N ASN A 508 -19.13 -15.43 -13.41
CA ASN A 508 -18.92 -14.46 -14.48
C ASN A 508 -20.28 -13.84 -14.88
N PRO A 509 -20.37 -12.50 -15.08
CA PRO A 509 -21.60 -11.87 -15.58
C PRO A 509 -22.07 -12.40 -16.93
N ARG A 510 -21.18 -13.00 -17.75
CA ARG A 510 -21.54 -13.61 -19.03
C ARG A 510 -21.16 -15.08 -19.08
N LYS A 511 -22.07 -15.91 -19.61
CA LYS A 511 -21.76 -17.30 -19.98
C LYS A 511 -21.24 -17.32 -21.42
N VAL A 512 -19.92 -17.43 -21.58
CA VAL A 512 -19.27 -17.53 -22.88
C VAL A 512 -19.31 -19.00 -23.37
N PRO A 513 -19.84 -19.30 -24.58
CA PRO A 513 -19.84 -20.65 -25.14
C PRO A 513 -18.42 -21.23 -25.27
N HIS A 514 -18.26 -22.53 -25.07
CA HIS A 514 -16.94 -23.19 -25.08
C HIS A 514 -16.19 -22.99 -26.39
N LEU A 515 -16.88 -23.05 -27.54
CA LEU A 515 -16.25 -22.85 -28.86
C LEU A 515 -15.61 -21.46 -28.99
N VAL A 516 -16.28 -20.41 -28.51
CA VAL A 516 -15.75 -19.04 -28.53
C VAL A 516 -14.50 -18.93 -27.67
N ARG A 517 -14.46 -19.59 -26.50
CA ARG A 517 -13.27 -19.61 -25.65
C ARG A 517 -12.08 -20.30 -26.33
N ILE A 518 -12.34 -21.40 -27.03
CA ILE A 518 -11.31 -22.13 -27.78
C ILE A 518 -10.76 -21.26 -28.92
N ILE A 519 -11.63 -20.62 -29.71
CA ILE A 519 -11.20 -19.73 -30.79
C ILE A 519 -10.37 -18.56 -30.25
N VAL A 520 -10.82 -17.92 -29.17
CA VAL A 520 -10.10 -16.80 -28.53
C VAL A 520 -8.76 -17.26 -27.96
N LEU A 521 -8.68 -18.47 -27.40
CA LEU A 521 -7.42 -19.03 -26.93
C LEU A 521 -6.44 -19.27 -28.09
N PHE A 522 -6.91 -19.82 -29.21
CA PHE A 522 -6.06 -19.99 -30.39
C PHE A 522 -5.60 -18.65 -30.98
N ALA A 523 -6.48 -17.65 -31.01
CA ALA A 523 -6.12 -16.30 -31.44
C ALA A 523 -5.08 -15.65 -30.54
N ALA A 524 -5.06 -15.97 -29.24
CA ALA A 524 -4.03 -15.50 -28.31
C ALA A 524 -2.67 -16.21 -28.48
N MET A 525 -2.67 -17.38 -29.14
CA MET A 525 -1.46 -18.18 -29.37
C MET A 525 -0.81 -17.93 -30.73
N SER A 526 -1.51 -17.25 -31.64
CA SER A 526 -1.02 -16.88 -32.98
C SER A 526 -0.28 -15.55 -32.95
#